data_AF-A0A813DCS5-F1
#
_entry.id   AF-A0A813DCS5-F1
#
_cell.length_a   1.000
_cell.length_b   1.000
_cell.length_c   1.000
_cell.angle_alpha   90.00
_cell.angle_beta   90.00
_cell.angle_gamma   90.00
#
_symmetry.space_group_name_H-M   'P 1'
#
loop_
_entity.id
_entity.type
_entity.pdbx_description
1 polymer ?
#
loop_
_entity_poly.entity_id
_entity_poly.type
_entity_poly.pdbx_seq_one_letter_code
_entity_poly.pdbx_strand_id
1 'polypeptide(L)'
;MAERLLKEMSGNNDDSAAYRLASAAVKLGVGDPEEAYLTYCDLSSQFPAMEDDDSGAGSALLQTGKALANMQRGMWTEAVEDLQRALNVAQNDPDVLVNLCCCMTHLGKKEEFQQYYAKLEQAAPTNSYVVKTQGMKSIFARFQTSIKA
;
A
#
# COMPACT_ATOMS: atom_id res chain seq x y z
N MET A 1 5.15 4.97 -20.53
CA MET A 1 5.41 3.54 -20.79
C MET A 1 4.24 2.68 -20.34
N ALA A 2 3.78 2.80 -19.09
CA ALA A 2 2.63 2.04 -18.57
C ALA A 2 1.32 2.28 -19.36
N GLU A 3 0.98 3.53 -19.69
CA GLU A 3 -0.22 3.85 -20.50
C GLU A 3 -0.19 3.23 -21.90
N ARG A 4 1.00 3.12 -22.50
CA ARG A 4 1.18 2.50 -23.80
C ARG A 4 0.92 0.99 -23.73
N LEU A 5 1.46 0.32 -22.72
CA LEU A 5 1.22 -1.10 -22.49
C LEU A 5 -0.25 -1.38 -22.19
N LEU A 6 -0.91 -0.50 -21.42
CA LEU A 6 -2.34 -0.58 -21.17
C LEU A 6 -3.14 -0.45 -22.49
N LYS A 7 -2.79 0.52 -23.34
CA LYS A 7 -3.42 0.70 -24.66
C LYS A 7 -3.22 -0.50 -25.60
N GLU A 8 -2.11 -1.21 -25.49
CA GLU A 8 -1.86 -2.45 -26.24
C GLU A 8 -2.72 -3.62 -25.72
N MET A 9 -3.04 -3.64 -24.42
CA MET A 9 -3.95 -4.63 -23.82
C MET A 9 -5.43 -4.36 -24.12
N SER A 10 -5.78 -3.11 -24.43
CA SER A 10 -7.16 -2.65 -24.57
C SER A 10 -7.90 -3.35 -25.73
N GLY A 11 -7.20 -3.59 -26.85
CA GLY A 11 -7.81 -4.06 -28.10
C GLY A 11 -8.55 -5.41 -28.06
N ASN A 12 -8.28 -6.31 -27.11
CA ASN A 12 -8.87 -7.66 -27.07
C ASN A 12 -9.70 -7.97 -25.80
N ASN A 13 -9.61 -7.18 -24.71
CA ASN A 13 -10.24 -7.55 -23.43
C ASN A 13 -10.39 -6.37 -22.43
N ASP A 14 -10.91 -5.24 -22.93
CA ASP A 14 -11.10 -3.98 -22.18
C ASP A 14 -11.88 -4.10 -20.87
N ASP A 15 -12.67 -5.15 -20.68
CA ASP A 15 -13.51 -5.33 -19.48
C ASP A 15 -13.00 -6.42 -18.53
N SER A 16 -11.87 -7.04 -18.82
CA SER A 16 -11.28 -8.05 -17.93
C SER A 16 -10.86 -7.44 -16.59
N ALA A 17 -11.02 -8.21 -15.52
CA ALA A 17 -10.58 -7.82 -14.18
C ALA A 17 -9.09 -7.41 -14.15
N ALA A 18 -8.25 -8.14 -14.90
CA ALA A 18 -6.82 -7.83 -15.02
C ALA A 18 -6.57 -6.48 -15.71
N TYR A 19 -7.29 -6.17 -16.79
CA TYR A 19 -7.17 -4.87 -17.45
C TYR A 19 -7.64 -3.73 -16.55
N ARG A 20 -8.79 -3.91 -15.90
CA ARG A 20 -9.35 -2.90 -14.97
C ARG A 20 -8.42 -2.66 -13.77
N LEU A 21 -7.79 -3.70 -13.24
CA LEU A 21 -6.79 -3.60 -12.17
C LEU A 21 -5.53 -2.85 -12.65
N ALA A 22 -4.99 -3.20 -13.82
CA ALA A 22 -3.86 -2.50 -14.41
C ALA A 22 -4.18 -1.02 -14.71
N SER A 23 -5.39 -0.74 -15.21
CA SER A 23 -5.89 0.61 -15.47
C SER A 23 -5.97 1.43 -14.19
N ALA A 24 -6.53 0.87 -13.10
CA ALA A 24 -6.59 1.54 -11.80
C ALA A 24 -5.19 1.86 -11.25
N ALA A 25 -4.22 0.96 -11.40
CA ALA A 25 -2.83 1.22 -11.01
C ALA A 25 -2.18 2.34 -11.84
N VAL A 26 -2.46 2.41 -13.14
CA VAL A 26 -2.00 3.51 -14.00
C VAL A 26 -2.64 4.83 -13.58
N LYS A 27 -3.94 4.84 -13.26
CA LYS A 27 -4.68 6.01 -12.77
C LYS A 27 -4.08 6.61 -11.49
N LEU A 28 -3.68 5.76 -10.54
CA LEU A 28 -2.90 6.20 -9.37
C LEU A 28 -1.56 6.85 -9.74
N GLY A 29 -0.90 6.34 -10.78
CA GLY A 29 0.38 6.88 -11.26
C GLY A 29 0.27 8.22 -11.97
N VAL A 30 -0.84 8.49 -12.65
CA VAL A 30 -1.11 9.77 -13.33
C VAL A 30 -1.80 10.81 -12.44
N GLY A 31 -2.12 10.44 -11.20
CA GLY A 31 -2.72 11.34 -10.22
C GLY A 31 -4.25 11.44 -10.32
N ASP A 32 -4.91 10.39 -10.80
CA ASP A 32 -6.37 10.25 -10.75
C ASP A 32 -6.79 9.16 -9.74
N PRO A 33 -6.70 9.45 -8.43
CA PRO A 33 -7.00 8.47 -7.40
C PRO A 33 -8.50 8.22 -7.21
N GLU A 34 -9.37 9.14 -7.65
CA GLU A 34 -10.82 8.97 -7.49
C GLU A 34 -11.32 7.86 -8.41
N GLU A 35 -10.97 7.91 -9.71
CA GLU A 35 -11.35 6.85 -10.64
C GLU A 35 -10.67 5.52 -10.31
N ALA A 36 -9.43 5.55 -9.84
CA ALA A 36 -8.75 4.35 -9.35
C ALA A 36 -9.51 3.71 -8.19
N TYR A 37 -9.90 4.52 -7.19
CA TYR A 37 -10.67 4.06 -6.03
C TYR A 37 -11.99 3.41 -6.43
N LEU A 38 -12.76 4.04 -7.31
CA LEU A 38 -14.03 3.50 -7.81
C LEU A 38 -13.83 2.15 -8.52
N THR A 39 -12.77 2.06 -9.34
CA THR A 39 -12.43 0.83 -10.05
C THR A 39 -12.09 -0.29 -9.08
N TYR A 40 -11.27 -0.02 -8.06
CA TYR A 40 -10.94 -1.01 -7.04
C TYR A 40 -12.14 -1.39 -6.17
N CYS A 41 -13.06 -0.46 -5.87
CA CYS A 41 -14.30 -0.77 -5.16
C CYS A 41 -15.18 -1.73 -5.95
N ASP A 42 -15.36 -1.48 -7.24
CA ASP A 42 -16.15 -2.34 -8.10
C ASP A 42 -15.51 -3.74 -8.24
N LEU A 43 -14.20 -3.80 -8.48
CA LEU A 43 -13.46 -5.07 -8.50
C LEU A 43 -13.56 -5.82 -7.16
N SER A 44 -13.42 -5.12 -6.03
CA SER A 44 -13.56 -5.74 -4.70
C SER A 44 -14.98 -6.23 -4.41
N SER A 45 -16.00 -5.66 -5.06
CA SER A 45 -17.39 -6.10 -4.92
C SER A 45 -17.69 -7.32 -5.79
N GLN A 46 -17.07 -7.40 -6.98
CA GLN A 46 -17.19 -8.53 -7.90
C GLN A 46 -16.36 -9.74 -7.45
N PHE A 47 -15.23 -9.49 -6.80
CA PHE A 47 -14.30 -10.49 -6.28
C PHE A 47 -14.11 -10.31 -4.77
N PRO A 48 -15.14 -10.56 -3.95
CA PRO A 48 -15.03 -10.43 -2.51
C PRO A 48 -14.05 -11.47 -1.95
N ALA A 49 -13.43 -11.15 -0.82
CA ALA A 49 -12.65 -12.11 -0.05
C ALA A 49 -13.61 -13.23 0.41
N MET A 50 -13.47 -14.43 -0.14
CA MET A 50 -14.19 -15.59 0.38
C MET A 50 -13.44 -16.13 1.59
N GLU A 51 -14.16 -16.47 2.66
CA GLU A 51 -13.57 -16.96 3.91
C GLU A 51 -12.76 -18.26 3.73
N ASP A 52 -13.03 -19.01 2.65
CA ASP A 52 -12.39 -20.29 2.32
C ASP A 52 -11.41 -20.23 1.12
N ASP A 53 -11.12 -19.04 0.57
CA ASP A 53 -10.18 -18.93 -0.56
C ASP A 53 -8.73 -18.90 -0.08
N ASP A 54 -8.08 -20.06 -0.15
CA ASP A 54 -6.65 -20.29 0.14
C ASP A 54 -5.73 -19.37 -0.69
N SER A 55 -6.24 -18.79 -1.80
CA SER A 55 -5.46 -17.91 -2.66
C SER A 55 -5.18 -16.53 -2.05
N GLY A 56 -6.09 -15.98 -1.22
CA GLY A 56 -6.02 -14.75 -0.39
C GLY A 56 -5.48 -13.45 -1.03
N ALA A 57 -4.37 -13.53 -1.74
CA ALA A 57 -3.62 -12.53 -2.48
C ALA A 57 -4.48 -11.65 -3.39
N GLY A 58 -5.53 -12.19 -4.03
CA GLY A 58 -6.45 -11.40 -4.85
C GLY A 58 -7.20 -10.34 -4.03
N SER A 59 -7.69 -10.73 -2.85
CA SER A 59 -8.32 -9.79 -1.91
C SER A 59 -7.30 -8.80 -1.35
N ALA A 60 -6.12 -9.26 -0.93
CA ALA A 60 -5.09 -8.40 -0.36
C ALA A 60 -4.60 -7.33 -1.35
N LEU A 61 -4.39 -7.70 -2.62
CA LEU A 61 -4.00 -6.76 -3.69
C LEU A 61 -5.08 -5.71 -3.93
N LEU A 62 -6.35 -6.12 -4.03
CA LEU A 62 -7.47 -5.19 -4.23
C LEU A 62 -7.61 -4.24 -3.03
N GLN A 63 -7.51 -4.73 -1.79
CA GLN A 63 -7.55 -3.88 -0.61
C GLN A 63 -6.37 -2.91 -0.55
N THR A 64 -5.16 -3.36 -0.91
CA THR A 64 -3.97 -2.49 -0.95
C THR A 64 -4.13 -1.41 -2.02
N GLY A 65 -4.68 -1.75 -3.19
CA GLY A 65 -5.00 -0.78 -4.24
C GLY A 65 -6.02 0.27 -3.80
N LYS A 66 -7.12 -0.15 -3.14
CA LYS A 66 -8.10 0.77 -2.54
C LYS A 66 -7.46 1.70 -1.53
N ALA A 67 -6.62 1.16 -0.64
CA ALA A 67 -5.93 1.93 0.36
C ALA A 67 -5.01 2.98 -0.24
N LEU A 68 -4.21 2.63 -1.26
CA LEU A 68 -3.33 3.56 -1.96
C LEU A 68 -4.13 4.72 -2.59
N ALA A 69 -5.29 4.42 -3.18
CA ALA A 69 -6.19 5.44 -3.69
C ALA A 69 -6.71 6.37 -2.59
N ASN A 70 -7.13 5.80 -1.46
CA ASN A 70 -7.54 6.57 -0.27
C ASN A 70 -6.42 7.43 0.30
N MET A 71 -5.18 6.92 0.36
CA MET A 71 -4.00 7.69 0.78
C MET A 71 -3.77 8.91 -0.14
N GLN A 72 -3.84 8.74 -1.46
CA GLN A 72 -3.70 9.85 -2.41
C GLN A 72 -4.83 10.88 -2.31
N ARG A 73 -6.03 10.46 -1.87
CA ARG A 73 -7.18 11.34 -1.61
C ARG A 73 -7.12 12.02 -0.24
N GLY A 74 -6.14 11.68 0.61
CA GLY A 74 -6.03 12.17 1.98
C GLY A 74 -6.97 11.47 2.98
N MET A 75 -7.66 10.40 2.56
CA MET A 75 -8.57 9.59 3.36
C MET A 75 -7.79 8.53 4.16
N TRP A 76 -6.95 9.00 5.08
CA TRP A 76 -6.00 8.15 5.80
C TRP A 76 -6.66 7.12 6.72
N THR A 77 -7.81 7.44 7.30
CA THR A 77 -8.57 6.53 8.16
C THR A 77 -9.11 5.33 7.38
N GLU A 78 -9.73 5.59 6.24
CA GLU A 78 -10.29 4.59 5.33
C GLU A 78 -9.18 3.73 4.73
N ALA A 79 -8.04 4.34 4.39
CA ALA A 79 -6.87 3.60 3.94
C ALA A 79 -6.38 2.59 4.99
N VAL A 80 -6.43 2.93 6.28
CA VAL A 80 -6.05 2.00 7.36
C VAL A 80 -7.01 0.83 7.45
N GLU A 81 -8.32 1.06 7.31
CA GLU A 81 -9.32 -0.01 7.32
C GLU A 81 -9.13 -0.98 6.14
N ASP A 82 -8.86 -0.46 4.93
CA ASP A 82 -8.52 -1.26 3.77
C ASP A 82 -7.21 -2.05 4.01
N LEU A 83 -6.15 -1.41 4.52
CA LEU A 83 -4.86 -2.07 4.80
C LEU A 83 -4.93 -3.12 5.90
N GLN A 84 -5.78 -2.93 6.92
CA GLN A 84 -6.00 -3.94 7.95
C GLN A 84 -6.65 -5.19 7.37
N ARG A 85 -7.60 -5.04 6.44
CA ARG A 85 -8.17 -6.16 5.70
C ARG A 85 -7.12 -6.86 4.84
N ALA A 86 -6.23 -6.11 4.17
CA ALA A 86 -5.11 -6.69 3.44
C ALA A 86 -4.15 -7.45 4.36
N LEU A 87 -3.82 -6.88 5.52
CA LEU A 87 -2.88 -7.45 6.49
C LEU A 87 -3.41 -8.76 7.10
N ASN A 88 -4.71 -8.88 7.32
CA ASN A 88 -5.31 -10.13 7.83
C ASN A 88 -5.03 -11.32 6.91
N VAL A 89 -4.93 -11.06 5.60
CA VAL A 89 -4.64 -12.07 4.58
C VAL A 89 -3.14 -12.23 4.36
N ALA A 90 -2.40 -11.12 4.31
CA ALA A 90 -0.96 -11.10 4.06
C ALA A 90 -0.21 -10.46 5.24
N GLN A 91 -0.11 -11.19 6.35
CA GLN A 91 0.33 -10.66 7.65
C GLN A 91 1.76 -10.08 7.69
N ASN A 92 2.62 -10.53 6.78
CA ASN A 92 4.02 -10.12 6.69
C ASN A 92 4.36 -9.44 5.36
N ASP A 93 3.35 -9.00 4.59
CA ASP A 93 3.59 -8.29 3.35
C ASP A 93 4.27 -6.93 3.63
N PRO A 94 5.50 -6.72 3.14
CA PRO A 94 6.23 -5.50 3.41
C PRO A 94 5.56 -4.25 2.82
N ASP A 95 4.85 -4.36 1.70
CA ASP A 95 4.19 -3.20 1.07
C ASP A 95 2.98 -2.75 1.89
N VAL A 96 2.19 -3.70 2.40
CA VAL A 96 1.07 -3.40 3.32
C VAL A 96 1.58 -2.76 4.61
N LEU A 97 2.66 -3.29 5.19
CA LEU A 97 3.26 -2.76 6.41
C LEU A 97 3.85 -1.35 6.21
N VAL A 98 4.53 -1.09 5.09
CA VAL A 98 5.03 0.25 4.73
C VAL A 98 3.87 1.24 4.59
N ASN A 99 2.78 0.85 3.91
CA ASN A 99 1.62 1.72 3.75
C ASN A 99 0.94 2.02 5.10
N LEU A 100 0.86 1.05 6.01
CA LEU A 100 0.37 1.28 7.38
C LEU A 100 1.27 2.26 8.15
N CYS A 101 2.60 2.14 8.06
CA CYS A 101 3.54 3.10 8.63
C CYS A 101 3.31 4.52 8.08
N CYS A 102 3.11 4.66 6.77
CA CYS A 102 2.78 5.94 6.14
C CYS A 102 1.47 6.52 6.70
N CYS A 103 0.39 5.72 6.75
CA CYS A 103 -0.90 6.17 7.31
C CYS A 103 -0.78 6.59 8.77
N MET A 104 -0.10 5.81 9.62
CA MET A 104 0.10 6.16 11.03
C MET A 104 0.89 7.47 11.20
N THR A 105 1.85 7.74 10.32
CA THR A 105 2.59 8.99 10.30
C THR A 105 1.68 10.18 9.99
N HIS A 106 0.83 10.07 8.97
CA HIS A 106 -0.13 11.13 8.60
C HIS A 106 -1.21 11.35 9.66
N LEU A 107 -1.61 10.30 10.38
CA LEU A 107 -2.58 10.38 11.48
C LEU A 107 -1.95 10.82 12.82
N GLY A 108 -0.62 10.97 12.90
CA GLY A 108 0.08 11.32 14.14
C GLY A 108 0.10 10.21 15.20
N LYS A 109 -0.21 8.97 14.81
CA LYS A 109 -0.32 7.78 15.67
C LYS A 109 1.03 7.11 15.87
N LYS A 110 1.84 7.64 16.79
CA LYS A 110 3.24 7.24 16.97
C LYS A 110 3.39 5.82 17.50
N GLU A 111 2.53 5.41 18.42
CA GLU A 111 2.57 4.10 19.05
C GLU A 111 2.28 3.00 18.02
N GLU A 112 1.20 3.15 17.25
CA GLU A 112 0.85 2.23 16.17
C GLU A 112 1.91 2.21 15.06
N PHE A 113 2.50 3.36 14.72
CA PHE A 113 3.63 3.41 13.80
C PHE A 113 4.77 2.50 14.27
N GLN A 114 5.17 2.58 15.55
CA GLN A 114 6.27 1.74 16.06
C GLN A 114 5.93 0.25 15.99
N GLN A 115 4.67 -0.12 16.23
CA GLN A 115 4.23 -1.51 16.15
C GLN A 115 4.35 -2.06 14.72
N TYR A 116 3.82 -1.35 13.72
CA TYR A 116 3.91 -1.78 12.32
C TYR A 116 5.35 -1.73 11.80
N TYR A 117 6.11 -0.70 12.19
CA TYR A 117 7.50 -0.57 11.78
C TYR A 117 8.36 -1.72 12.36
N ALA A 118 8.16 -2.10 13.62
CA ALA A 118 8.85 -3.25 14.20
C ALA A 118 8.52 -4.57 13.48
N LYS A 119 7.25 -4.76 13.06
CA LYS A 119 6.86 -5.91 12.23
C LYS A 119 7.56 -5.88 10.86
N LEU A 120 7.61 -4.71 10.21
CA LEU A 120 8.30 -4.53 8.94
C LEU A 120 9.79 -4.86 9.03
N GLU A 121 10.45 -4.44 10.11
CA GLU A 121 11.87 -4.74 10.34
C GLU A 121 12.13 -6.24 10.51
N GLN A 122 11.21 -6.96 11.15
CA GLN A 122 11.31 -8.41 11.32
C GLN A 122 11.02 -9.15 10.00
N ALA A 123 9.98 -8.73 9.28
CA ALA A 123 9.55 -9.39 8.04
C ALA A 123 10.49 -9.11 6.86
N ALA A 124 10.99 -7.88 6.74
CA ALA A 124 11.79 -7.43 5.60
C ALA A 124 12.89 -6.44 6.03
N PRO A 125 13.94 -6.90 6.75
CA PRO A 125 15.00 -6.02 7.27
C PRO A 125 15.80 -5.29 6.17
N THR A 126 15.87 -5.87 4.97
CA THR A 126 16.56 -5.28 3.80
C THR A 126 15.64 -4.41 2.95
N ASN A 127 14.38 -4.19 3.37
CA ASN A 127 13.47 -3.30 2.66
C ASN A 127 14.05 -1.88 2.60
N SER A 128 13.95 -1.23 1.44
CA SER A 128 14.50 0.12 1.23
C SER A 128 13.98 1.14 2.23
N TYR A 129 12.71 1.04 2.66
CA TYR A 129 12.13 1.92 3.67
C TYR A 129 12.79 1.74 5.05
N VAL A 130 13.02 0.49 5.46
CA VAL A 130 13.71 0.15 6.72
C VAL A 130 15.14 0.67 6.72
N VAL A 131 15.91 0.34 5.67
CA VAL A 131 17.32 0.74 5.56
C VAL A 131 17.47 2.25 5.59
N LYS A 132 16.62 2.99 4.85
CA LYS A 132 16.62 4.46 4.86
C LYS A 132 16.27 5.01 6.23
N THR A 133 15.25 4.46 6.89
CA THR A 133 14.82 4.93 8.22
C THR A 133 15.89 4.70 9.28
N GLN A 134 16.52 3.53 9.30
CA GLN A 134 17.65 3.22 10.18
C GLN A 134 18.87 4.09 9.90
N GLY A 135 19.22 4.27 8.63
CA GLY A 135 20.30 5.18 8.22
C GLY A 135 20.07 6.60 8.76
N MET A 136 18.85 7.13 8.59
CA MET A 136 18.49 8.45 9.07
C MET A 136 18.54 8.56 10.60
N LYS A 137 18.02 7.57 11.34
CA LYS A 137 18.15 7.48 12.80
C LYS A 137 19.61 7.53 13.26
N SER A 138 20.49 6.78 12.59
CA SER A 138 21.92 6.74 12.92
C SER A 138 22.62 8.09 12.72
N ILE A 139 22.27 8.82 11.63
CA ILE A 139 22.82 10.14 11.33
C ILE A 139 22.37 11.14 12.41
N PHE A 140 21.08 11.14 12.77
CA PHE A 140 20.57 12.02 13.83
C PHE A 140 21.24 11.75 15.18
N ALA A 141 21.45 10.48 15.55
CA ALA A 141 22.14 10.12 16.78
C ALA A 141 23.58 10.66 16.79
N ARG A 142 24.34 10.47 15.70
CA ARG A 142 25.71 11.00 15.56
C ARG A 142 25.76 12.53 15.66
N PHE A 143 24.82 13.21 15.01
CA PHE A 143 24.73 14.67 15.09
C PHE A 143 24.43 15.15 16.51
N GLN A 144 23.47 14.51 17.19
CA GLN A 144 23.14 14.85 18.58
C GLN A 144 24.32 14.66 19.53
N THR A 145 25.12 13.61 19.34
CA THR A 145 26.35 13.40 20.12
C THR A 145 27.39 14.49 19.85
N SER A 146 27.55 14.94 18.60
CA SER A 146 28.50 15.99 18.24
C SER A 146 28.17 17.37 18.81
N ILE A 147 26.90 17.66 19.08
CA ILE A 147 26.47 18.91 19.74
C ILE A 147 26.80 18.90 21.25
N LYS A 148 26.88 17.72 21.85
CA LYS A 148 27.11 17.56 23.30
C LYS A 148 28.60 17.41 23.66
N ALA A 149 29.49 17.35 22.67
CA ALA A 149 30.95 17.28 22.83
C ALA A 149 31.58 18.66 22.65
#